data_AF-A0A2E6HXM9-F1
#
_entry.id   AF-A0A2E6HXM9-F1
#
_cell.length_a   1.000
_cell.length_b   1.000
_cell.length_c   1.000
_cell.angle_alpha   90.00
_cell.angle_beta   90.00
_cell.angle_gamma   90.00
#
_symmetry.space_group_name_H-M   'P 1'
#
loop_
_entity.id
_entity.type
_entity.pdbx_description
1 polymer ?
#
loop_
_entity_poly.entity_id
_entity_poly.type
_entity_poly.pdbx_seq_one_letter_code
_entity_poly.pdbx_strand_id
1 'polypeptide(L)' 'MSWFSPDPSHPVVRGIYALTEPVLGPVRRILPPMGGFDLSPIVIFLVLMYLQRLF' A
#
# COMPACT_ATOMS: atom_id res chain seq x y z
N MET A 1 -12.82 7.07 -2.41
CA MET A 1 -12.98 6.09 -3.49
C MET A 1 -11.59 5.85 -4.07
N SER A 2 -10.81 4.93 -3.48
CA SER A 2 -9.56 4.47 -4.09
C SER A 2 -9.90 3.42 -5.15
N TRP A 3 -9.07 3.33 -6.19
CA TRP A 3 -9.32 2.45 -7.33
C TRP A 3 -9.25 0.95 -6.94
N PHE A 4 -8.60 0.60 -5.82
CA PHE A 4 -8.70 -0.71 -5.17
C PHE A 4 -8.46 -0.57 -3.66
N SER A 5 -9.49 -0.27 -2.89
CA SER A 5 -9.38 -0.33 -1.42
C SER A 5 -9.31 -1.80 -1.02
N PRO A 6 -8.17 -2.32 -0.52
CA PRO A 6 -8.07 -3.73 -0.15
C PRO A 6 -9.05 -4.00 0.99
N ASP A 7 -9.93 -4.97 0.78
CA ASP A 7 -10.93 -5.34 1.77
C ASP A 7 -10.23 -5.72 3.09
N PRO A 8 -10.41 -4.94 4.19
CA PRO A 8 -9.78 -5.21 5.48
C PRO A 8 -10.21 -6.54 6.09
N SER A 9 -11.26 -7.15 5.58
CA SER A 9 -11.74 -8.47 6.00
C SER A 9 -10.97 -9.62 5.34
N HIS A 10 -10.23 -9.37 4.25
CA HIS A 10 -9.49 -10.42 3.56
C HIS A 10 -8.31 -10.94 4.42
N PRO A 11 -8.17 -12.27 4.61
CA PRO A 11 -7.21 -12.85 5.54
C PRO A 11 -5.74 -12.50 5.23
N VAL A 12 -5.38 -12.39 3.95
CA VAL A 12 -4.04 -11.95 3.52
C VAL A 12 -3.78 -10.49 3.92
N VAL A 13 -4.77 -9.63 3.77
CA VAL A 13 -4.66 -8.20 4.14
C VAL A 13 -4.50 -8.07 5.65
N ARG A 14 -5.27 -8.83 6.43
CA ARG A 14 -5.13 -8.88 7.89
C ARG A 14 -3.76 -9.40 8.33
N GLY A 15 -3.21 -10.40 7.66
CA GLY A 15 -1.88 -10.91 7.94
C GLY A 15 -0.80 -9.85 7.73
N ILE A 16 -0.84 -9.16 6.59
CA ILE A 16 0.09 -8.06 6.28
C ILE A 16 -0.07 -6.91 7.28
N TYR A 17 -1.31 -6.57 7.63
CA TYR A 17 -1.59 -5.51 8.59
C TYR A 17 -1.05 -5.86 9.98
N ALA A 18 -1.29 -7.07 10.47
CA ALA A 18 -0.80 -7.52 11.77
C ALA A 18 0.73 -7.50 11.87
N LEU A 19 1.42 -7.84 10.77
CA LEU A 19 2.89 -7.80 10.70
C LEU A 19 3.44 -6.38 10.62
N THR A 20 2.74 -5.47 9.95
CA THR A 20 3.20 -4.10 9.72
C THR A 20 2.79 -3.15 10.86
N GLU A 21 1.76 -3.48 11.64
CA GLU A 21 1.24 -2.62 12.70
C GLU A 21 2.21 -2.21 13.81
N PRO A 22 3.11 -3.07 14.34
CA PRO A 22 4.07 -2.62 15.35
C PRO A 22 5.02 -1.53 14.83
N VAL A 23 5.26 -1.47 13.52
CA VAL A 23 6.13 -0.49 12.87
C VAL A 23 5.33 0.72 12.39
N LEU A 24 4.15 0.50 11.81
CA LEU A 24 3.29 1.56 11.30
C LEU A 24 2.52 2.30 12.39
N GLY A 25 2.25 1.68 13.54
CA GLY A 25 1.52 2.28 14.66
C GLY A 25 2.15 3.59 15.17
N PRO A 26 3.45 3.62 15.50
CA PRO A 26 4.14 4.85 15.88
C PRO A 26 4.17 5.90 14.75
N VAL A 27 4.36 5.44 13.50
CA VAL A 27 4.45 6.33 12.32
C VAL A 27 3.10 7.00 12.02
N ARG A 28 1.98 6.28 12.22
CA ARG A 28 0.61 6.81 12.07
C ARG A 28 0.23 7.87 13.10
N ARG A 29 0.99 8.01 14.19
CA ARG A 29 0.83 9.13 15.11
C ARG A 29 1.43 10.43 14.57
N ILE A 30 2.38 10.33 13.65
CA ILE A 30 3.09 11.46 13.04
C ILE A 30 2.49 11.81 11.68
N LEU A 31 2.18 10.79 10.89
CA LEU A 31 1.52 10.92 9.59
C LEU A 31 0.03 10.61 9.74
N PRO A 32 -0.87 11.58 9.47
CA PRO A 32 -2.31 11.32 9.50
C PRO A 32 -2.66 10.17 8.55
N PRO A 33 -3.73 9.40 8.81
CA PRO A 33 -4.16 8.35 7.91
C PRO A 33 -4.48 8.98 6.55
N MET A 34 -3.65 8.73 5.54
CA MET A 34 -3.84 9.18 4.15
C MET A 34 -4.96 8.36 3.49
N GLY A 35 -6.16 8.41 4.07
CA GLY A 35 -7.32 7.56 3.81
C GLY A 35 -7.51 7.15 2.36
N GLY A 36 -6.94 6.00 1.99
CA GLY A 36 -7.09 5.42 0.66
C GLY A 36 -6.34 6.13 -0.47
N PHE A 37 -5.24 6.85 -0.19
CA PHE A 37 -4.36 7.36 -1.23
C PHE A 37 -3.48 6.22 -1.78
N ASP A 38 -3.99 5.52 -2.79
CA ASP A 38 -3.29 4.41 -3.44
C ASP A 38 -2.15 4.92 -4.33
N LEU A 39 -0.91 4.78 -3.85
CA LEU A 39 0.31 4.97 -4.65
C LEU A 39 0.62 3.76 -5.55
N SER A 40 -0.14 2.68 -5.43
CA SER A 40 0.02 1.44 -6.22
C SER A 40 0.00 1.66 -7.74
N PRO A 41 -0.81 2.57 -8.34
CA PRO A 41 -0.74 2.83 -9.77
C PRO A 41 0.63 3.41 -10.17
N ILE A 42 1.17 4.34 -9.37
CA ILE A 42 2.48 4.95 -9.61
C ILE A 42 3.58 3.89 -9.54
N VAL A 43 3.53 2.99 -8.55
CA VAL A 43 4.49 1.89 -8.41
C VAL A 43 4.41 0.93 -9.60
N ILE A 44 3.20 0.55 -10.04
CA ILE A 44 3.01 -0.30 -11.22
C ILE A 44 3.56 0.38 -12.48
N PHE A 45 3.29 1.67 -12.68
CA PHE A 45 3.85 2.42 -13.79
C PHE A 45 5.37 2.46 -13.75
N LEU A 46 5.99 2.69 -12.59
CA LEU A 46 7.45 2.68 -12.43
C LEU A 46 8.06 1.31 -12.74
N VAL A 47 7.44 0.22 -12.28
CA VAL A 47 7.89 -1.15 -12.56
C VAL A 47 7.79 -1.46 -14.05
N LEU A 48 6.65 -1.16 -14.69
CA LEU A 48 6.48 -1.35 -16.13
C LEU A 48 7.49 -0.53 -16.93
N MET A 49 7.73 0.73 -16.53
CA MET A 49 8.70 1.61 -17.18
C MET A 49 10.14 1.10 -17.03
N TYR A 50 10.47 0.53 -15.86
CA TYR A 50 11.77 -0.09 -15.62
C TYR A 50 11.96 -1.37 -16.43
N LEU A 51 10.94 -2.24 -16.48
CA LEU A 51 10.96 -3.46 -17.27
C LEU A 51 11.06 -3.16 -18.77
N GLN A 52 10.30 -2.20 -19.28
CA GLN A 52 10.39 -1.75 -20.67
C GLN A 52 11.74 -1.12 -21.02
N ARG A 53 12.48 -0.59 -20.04
CA ARG A 53 13.83 -0.06 -20.26
C ARG A 53 14.91 -1.16 -20.24
N LEU A 54 14.65 -2.28 -19.56
CA LEU A 54 15.57 -3.40 -19.40
C LEU A 54 15.50 -4.42 -20.54
N PHE A 55 14.34 -4.55 -21.18
CA PHE A 55 14.07 -5.46 -22.31
C PHE A 55 13.80 -4.66 -23.58
#